data_AF-A0A485JCS0-F1
#
_entry.id   AF-A0A485JCS0-F1
#
_cell.length_a   1.000
_cell.length_b   1.000
_cell.length_c   1.000
_cell.angle_alpha   90.00
_cell.angle_beta   90.00
_cell.angle_gamma   90.00
#
_symmetry.space_group_name_H-M   'P 1'
#
loop_
_entity.id
_entity.type
_entity.pdbx_description
1 polymer ?
#
loop_
_entity_poly.entity_id
_entity_poly.type
_entity_poly.pdbx_seq_one_letter_code
_entity_poly.pdbx_strand_id
1 'polypeptide(L)'
;MYTLNWQPPYDWSWMLGFLAARAVNGVETVADDYYARSLAVGEYRGVVTAIPDIARHTLHINLSAGLEPVAAECLAKMSRLFDLQCNPQIVNGALGKLGAARPGLRLPGSVDAFEQGVRAILGQLVSVAMAAKLTARVAQLYGERLDDFRIMSASPRLSGWLQPTRRH
;
A
#
# COMPACT_ATOMS: atom_id res chain seq x y z
N MET A 1 4.37 -13.78 -6.49
CA MET A 1 4.27 -13.33 -5.07
C MET A 1 5.66 -13.04 -4.57
N TYR A 2 5.85 -11.87 -3.96
CA TYR A 2 7.14 -11.32 -3.55
C TYR A 2 7.10 -10.92 -2.08
N THR A 3 8.27 -10.67 -1.49
CA THR A 3 8.40 -10.22 -0.10
C THR A 3 9.38 -9.07 0.01
N LEU A 4 9.01 -8.05 0.78
CA LEU A 4 9.88 -6.95 1.21
C LEU A 4 9.98 -6.97 2.73
N ASN A 5 11.09 -6.48 3.30
CA ASN A 5 11.26 -6.42 4.76
C ASN A 5 11.14 -4.98 5.25
N TRP A 6 10.77 -4.80 6.52
CA TRP A 6 10.89 -3.52 7.22
C TRP A 6 11.57 -3.70 8.57
N GLN A 7 12.15 -2.62 9.10
CA GLN A 7 12.70 -2.61 10.45
C GLN A 7 11.60 -2.26 11.48
N PRO A 8 11.37 -3.06 12.52
CA PRO A 8 10.38 -2.72 13.56
C PRO A 8 10.83 -1.54 14.44
N PRO A 9 9.91 -0.83 15.10
CA PRO A 9 8.45 -0.97 14.99
C PRO A 9 7.86 -0.36 13.70
N TYR A 10 6.69 -0.84 13.30
CA TYR A 10 5.89 -0.29 12.19
C TYR A 10 4.41 -0.23 12.61
N ASP A 11 3.80 0.96 12.55
CA ASP A 11 2.39 1.19 12.89
C ASP A 11 1.48 1.01 11.66
N TRP A 12 1.14 -0.24 11.35
CA TRP A 12 0.33 -0.58 10.19
C TRP A 12 -1.12 -0.09 10.27
N SER A 13 -1.71 -0.07 11.47
CA SER A 13 -3.06 0.47 11.66
C SER A 13 -3.10 1.96 11.34
N TRP A 14 -2.10 2.73 11.80
CA TRP A 14 -1.99 4.13 11.43
C TRP A 14 -1.76 4.34 9.93
N MET A 15 -0.87 3.54 9.32
CA MET A 15 -0.56 3.65 7.88
C MET A 15 -1.80 3.34 7.02
N LEU A 16 -2.47 2.22 7.28
CA LEU A 16 -3.68 1.84 6.54
C LEU A 16 -4.82 2.83 6.80
N GLY A 17 -4.98 3.34 8.03
CA GLY A 17 -5.94 4.41 8.32
C GLY A 17 -5.64 5.71 7.57
N PHE A 18 -4.37 6.10 7.45
CA PHE A 18 -3.96 7.28 6.70
C PHE A 18 -4.29 7.14 5.21
N LEU A 19 -4.00 5.98 4.62
CA LEU A 19 -4.28 5.66 3.22
C LEU A 19 -5.79 5.55 2.97
N ALA A 20 -6.53 4.87 3.85
CA ALA A 20 -7.98 4.70 3.76
C ALA A 20 -8.72 6.05 3.71
N ALA A 21 -8.32 7.01 4.56
CA ALA A 21 -8.91 8.35 4.56
C ALA A 21 -8.72 9.11 3.23
N ARG A 22 -7.73 8.71 2.41
CA ARG A 22 -7.35 9.35 1.14
C ARG A 22 -7.60 8.46 -0.08
N ALA A 23 -8.16 7.28 0.12
CA ALA A 23 -8.32 6.28 -0.93
C ALA A 23 -9.22 6.81 -2.04
N VAL A 24 -8.77 6.65 -3.28
CA VAL A 24 -9.53 7.05 -4.46
C VAL A 24 -10.44 5.90 -4.89
N ASN A 25 -11.74 6.12 -4.83
CA ASN A 25 -12.74 5.13 -5.25
C ASN A 25 -12.52 4.75 -6.72
N GLY A 26 -12.48 3.45 -6.99
CA GLY A 26 -12.20 2.88 -8.32
C GLY A 26 -10.71 2.67 -8.62
N VAL A 27 -9.80 3.15 -7.76
CA VAL A 27 -8.34 3.03 -7.93
C VAL A 27 -7.71 2.23 -6.79
N GLU A 28 -8.09 2.53 -5.56
CA GLU A 28 -7.49 1.97 -4.34
C GLU A 28 -8.54 1.28 -3.48
N THR A 29 -8.15 0.19 -2.82
CA THR A 29 -8.91 -0.51 -1.79
C THR A 29 -8.02 -0.68 -0.57
N VAL A 30 -8.50 -0.21 0.56
CA VAL A 30 -7.77 -0.30 1.83
C VAL A 30 -8.66 -1.04 2.83
N ALA A 31 -8.14 -2.12 3.38
CA ALA A 31 -8.74 -2.88 4.46
C ALA A 31 -7.83 -2.82 5.70
N ASP A 32 -8.27 -3.44 6.79
CA ASP A 32 -7.50 -3.45 8.04
C ASP A 32 -6.20 -4.28 7.94
N ASP A 33 -6.15 -5.24 7.02
CA ASP A 33 -5.08 -6.23 6.86
C ASP A 33 -4.40 -6.20 5.48
N TYR A 34 -4.84 -5.34 4.55
CA TYR A 34 -4.16 -5.17 3.27
C TYR A 34 -4.44 -3.82 2.61
N TYR A 35 -3.56 -3.47 1.67
CA TYR A 35 -3.76 -2.39 0.71
C TYR A 35 -3.69 -2.96 -0.70
N ALA A 36 -4.63 -2.60 -1.57
CA ALA A 36 -4.63 -2.97 -2.98
C ALA A 36 -4.89 -1.76 -3.85
N ARG A 37 -4.28 -1.72 -5.04
CA ARG A 37 -4.57 -0.67 -6.02
C ARG A 37 -4.34 -1.11 -7.46
N SER A 38 -4.99 -0.44 -8.39
CA SER A 38 -4.53 -0.44 -9.79
C SER A 38 -3.19 0.30 -9.91
N LEU A 39 -2.31 -0.22 -10.75
CA LEU A 39 -1.01 0.38 -11.04
C LEU A 39 -0.70 0.25 -12.54
N ALA A 40 -0.06 1.28 -13.08
CA ALA A 40 0.51 1.29 -14.42
C ALA A 40 2.00 1.62 -14.35
N VAL A 41 2.79 0.93 -15.16
CA VAL A 41 4.24 1.16 -15.32
C VAL A 41 4.54 1.09 -16.82
N GLY A 42 4.55 2.25 -17.48
CA GLY A 42 4.54 2.29 -18.95
C GLY A 42 3.27 1.61 -19.49
N GLU A 43 3.43 0.71 -20.45
CA GLU A 43 2.33 -0.05 -21.05
C GLU A 43 1.79 -1.18 -20.15
N TYR A 44 2.53 -1.54 -19.09
CA TYR A 44 2.14 -2.63 -18.18
C TYR A 44 1.13 -2.15 -17.15
N ARG A 45 0.03 -2.87 -17.02
CA ARG A 45 -1.11 -2.49 -16.16
C ARG A 45 -1.61 -3.69 -15.37
N GLY A 46 -2.11 -3.42 -14.17
CA GLY A 46 -2.71 -4.45 -13.35
C GLY A 46 -2.97 -4.00 -11.93
N VAL A 47 -3.07 -4.97 -11.02
CA VAL A 47 -3.32 -4.74 -9.60
C VAL A 47 -2.12 -5.20 -8.78
N VAL A 48 -1.76 -4.38 -7.81
CA VAL A 48 -0.81 -4.72 -6.75
C VAL A 48 -1.56 -4.81 -5.42
N THR A 49 -1.27 -5.86 -4.65
CA THR A 49 -1.79 -6.05 -3.29
C THR A 49 -0.62 -6.20 -2.33
N ALA A 50 -0.65 -5.45 -1.24
CA ALA A 50 0.34 -5.45 -0.17
C ALA A 50 -0.31 -5.92 1.14
N ILE A 51 0.22 -7.00 1.72
CA ILE A 51 -0.32 -7.67 2.92
C ILE A 51 0.81 -7.75 3.96
N PRO A 52 0.75 -6.98 5.06
CA PRO A 52 1.77 -7.01 6.09
C PRO A 52 1.68 -8.26 6.98
N ASP A 53 2.78 -8.99 7.09
CA ASP A 53 3.01 -9.98 8.15
C ASP A 53 3.75 -9.31 9.31
N ILE A 54 2.97 -8.91 10.33
CA ILE A 54 3.46 -8.16 11.49
C ILE A 54 4.48 -8.97 12.29
N ALA A 55 4.26 -10.28 12.41
CA ALA A 55 5.10 -11.16 13.24
C ALA A 55 6.47 -11.39 12.60
N ARG A 56 6.53 -11.45 11.26
CA ARG A 56 7.77 -11.67 10.51
C ARG A 56 8.44 -10.39 10.04
N HIS A 57 7.75 -9.25 10.16
CA HIS A 57 8.22 -7.95 9.68
C HIS A 57 8.43 -7.93 8.16
N THR A 58 7.54 -8.63 7.46
CA THR A 58 7.59 -8.85 6.01
C THR A 58 6.32 -8.34 5.35
N LEU A 59 6.46 -7.60 4.26
CA LEU A 59 5.36 -7.17 3.42
C LEU A 59 5.25 -8.11 2.22
N HIS A 60 4.16 -8.87 2.15
CA HIS A 60 3.87 -9.72 1.00
C HIS A 60 3.27 -8.87 -0.12
N ILE A 61 3.86 -8.95 -1.31
CA ILE A 61 3.39 -8.26 -2.51
C ILE A 61 2.89 -9.28 -3.54
N ASN A 62 1.62 -9.14 -3.91
CA ASN A 62 1.01 -9.85 -5.04
C ASN A 62 0.84 -8.91 -6.21
N LEU A 63 1.23 -9.37 -7.39
CA LEU A 63 1.05 -8.68 -8.66
C LEU A 63 0.14 -9.52 -9.55
N SER A 64 -0.79 -8.87 -10.24
CA SER A 64 -1.50 -9.51 -11.34
C SER A 64 -0.55 -9.75 -12.52
N ALA A 65 -0.86 -10.71 -13.40
CA ALA A 65 -0.03 -11.09 -14.54
C ALA A 65 0.49 -9.91 -15.39
N GLY A 66 -0.34 -8.88 -15.63
CA GLY A 66 0.04 -7.71 -16.41
C GLY A 66 1.16 -6.85 -15.81
N LEU A 67 1.49 -7.01 -14.52
CA LEU A 67 2.58 -6.30 -13.83
C LEU A 67 3.81 -7.17 -13.57
N GLU A 68 3.73 -8.49 -13.76
CA GLU A 68 4.86 -9.40 -13.54
C GLU A 68 6.11 -9.04 -14.38
N PRO A 69 6.01 -8.59 -15.65
CA PRO A 69 7.18 -8.17 -16.43
C PRO A 69 7.96 -6.99 -15.83
N VAL A 70 7.31 -6.20 -14.97
CA VAL A 70 7.85 -4.99 -14.32
C VAL A 70 7.81 -5.09 -12.80
N ALA A 71 7.88 -6.31 -12.28
CA ALA A 71 7.75 -6.58 -10.85
C ALA A 71 8.72 -5.77 -9.98
N ALA A 72 9.99 -5.63 -10.41
CA ALA A 72 10.99 -4.88 -9.65
C ALA A 72 10.60 -3.40 -9.42
N GLU A 73 10.06 -2.73 -10.44
CA GLU A 73 9.59 -1.35 -10.32
C GLU A 73 8.33 -1.27 -9.44
N CYS A 74 7.43 -2.25 -9.56
CA CYS A 74 6.26 -2.35 -8.67
C CYS A 74 6.67 -2.48 -7.20
N LEU A 75 7.65 -3.34 -6.90
CA LEU A 75 8.21 -3.51 -5.55
C LEU A 75 8.88 -2.23 -5.06
N ALA A 76 9.63 -1.52 -5.91
CA ALA A 76 10.23 -0.25 -5.56
C ALA A 76 9.17 0.82 -5.23
N LYS A 77 8.08 0.89 -6.01
CA LYS A 77 6.93 1.77 -5.73
C LYS A 77 6.24 1.43 -4.42
N MET A 78 6.04 0.14 -4.11
CA MET A 78 5.49 -0.29 -2.82
C MET A 78 6.42 0.05 -1.65
N SER A 79 7.73 -0.16 -1.82
CA SER A 79 8.74 0.19 -0.81
C SER A 79 8.73 1.68 -0.49
N ARG A 80 8.58 2.55 -1.51
CA ARG A 80 8.44 4.00 -1.35
C ARG A 80 7.11 4.40 -0.71
N LEU A 81 5.99 3.80 -1.15
CA LEU A 81 4.67 4.08 -0.59
C LEU A 81 4.62 3.80 0.91
N PHE A 82 5.17 2.66 1.34
CA PHE A 82 5.16 2.22 2.74
C PHE A 82 6.43 2.60 3.50
N ASP A 83 7.36 3.35 2.91
CA ASP A 83 8.58 3.82 3.57
C ASP A 83 9.33 2.71 4.33
N LEU A 84 9.56 1.60 3.62
CA LEU A 84 10.15 0.38 4.22
C LEU A 84 11.64 0.56 4.57
N GLN A 85 12.28 1.56 3.97
CA GLN A 85 13.68 1.92 4.21
C GLN A 85 13.93 2.58 5.57
N CYS A 86 12.88 3.10 6.21
CA CYS A 86 13.01 3.87 7.44
C CYS A 86 13.62 3.03 8.57
N ASN A 87 14.65 3.58 9.21
CA ASN A 87 15.18 3.10 10.47
C ASN A 87 14.49 3.89 11.62
N PRO A 88 13.47 3.31 12.27
CA PRO A 88 12.70 4.03 13.28
C PRO A 88 13.53 4.37 14.52
N GLN A 89 14.60 3.64 14.84
CA GLN A 89 15.45 3.94 15.99
C GLN A 89 16.18 5.27 15.81
N ILE A 90 16.72 5.53 14.62
CA ILE A 90 17.40 6.80 14.31
C ILE A 90 16.40 7.97 14.38
N VAL A 91 15.24 7.83 13.74
CA VAL A 91 14.21 8.89 13.70
C VAL A 91 13.68 9.20 15.11
N ASN A 92 13.32 8.17 15.88
CA ASN A 92 12.81 8.36 17.24
C ASN A 92 13.89 8.92 18.18
N GLY A 93 15.16 8.54 18.00
CA GLY A 93 16.28 9.11 18.75
C GLY A 93 16.44 10.62 18.53
N ALA A 94 16.25 11.07 17.28
CA ALA A 94 16.32 12.50 16.93
C ALA A 94 15.07 13.30 17.37
N LEU A 95 13.87 12.75 17.20
CA LEU A 95 12.62 13.42 17.58
C LEU A 95 12.34 13.40 19.09
N GLY A 96 12.92 12.46 19.83
CA GLY A 96 12.75 12.31 21.28
C GLY A 96 11.28 12.18 21.69
N LYS A 97 10.84 13.03 22.63
CA LYS A 97 9.47 12.98 23.18
C LYS A 97 8.37 13.18 22.13
N LEU A 98 8.67 13.85 21.01
CA LEU A 98 7.69 14.08 19.94
C LEU A 98 7.25 12.78 19.25
N GLY A 99 8.18 11.82 19.07
CA GLY A 99 7.90 10.53 18.44
C GLY A 99 7.39 9.46 19.40
N ALA A 100 7.52 9.67 20.72
CA ALA A 100 7.28 8.64 21.74
C ALA A 100 5.86 8.06 21.72
N ALA A 101 4.84 8.85 21.34
CA ALA A 101 3.45 8.40 21.28
C ALA A 101 3.19 7.38 20.16
N ARG A 102 3.98 7.41 19.07
CA ARG A 102 3.85 6.51 17.91
C ARG A 102 5.22 6.18 17.33
N PRO A 103 6.01 5.31 17.98
CA PRO A 103 7.37 5.02 17.54
C PRO A 103 7.45 4.27 16.21
N GLY A 104 6.35 3.63 15.78
CA GLY A 104 6.26 2.92 14.50
C GLY A 104 5.76 3.78 13.32
N LEU A 105 5.58 5.09 13.51
CA LEU A 105 5.09 6.00 12.48
C LEU A 105 6.06 6.02 11.28
N ARG A 106 5.51 5.98 10.07
CA ARG A 106 6.24 6.10 8.79
C ARG A 106 5.74 7.23 7.95
N LEU A 107 6.54 7.66 6.98
CA LEU A 107 6.09 8.64 5.99
C LEU A 107 5.25 7.93 4.92
N PRO A 108 3.95 8.22 4.75
CA PRO A 108 3.18 7.69 3.64
C PRO A 108 3.67 8.33 2.35
N GLY A 109 4.31 7.53 1.50
CA GLY A 109 4.86 7.98 0.23
C GLY A 109 3.84 7.97 -0.90
N SER A 110 4.32 7.81 -2.12
CA SER A 110 3.49 7.70 -3.33
C SER A 110 4.04 6.64 -4.28
N VAL A 111 3.15 6.02 -5.06
CA VAL A 111 3.53 5.06 -6.10
C VAL A 111 3.97 5.74 -7.39
N ASP A 112 3.54 6.98 -7.60
CA ASP A 112 3.84 7.78 -8.78
C ASP A 112 3.85 9.27 -8.41
N ALA A 113 4.86 10.00 -8.90
CA ALA A 113 5.07 11.41 -8.54
C ALA A 113 4.07 12.34 -9.23
N PHE A 114 3.66 12.03 -10.47
CA PHE A 114 2.67 12.81 -11.19
C PHE A 114 1.30 12.67 -10.50
N GLU A 115 0.88 11.45 -10.19
CA GLU A 115 -0.36 11.20 -9.43
C GLU A 115 -0.35 11.95 -8.09
N GLN A 116 0.78 11.93 -7.37
CA GLN A 116 0.90 12.66 -6.11
C GLN A 116 0.84 14.17 -6.28
N GLY A 117 1.40 14.71 -7.37
CA GLY A 117 1.28 16.12 -7.73
C GLY A 117 -0.18 16.53 -7.98
N VAL A 118 -0.92 15.70 -8.74
CA VAL A 118 -2.36 15.91 -8.97
C VAL A 118 -3.13 15.88 -7.64
N ARG A 119 -2.90 14.88 -6.79
CA ARG A 119 -3.53 14.80 -5.45
C ARG A 119 -3.19 15.99 -4.57
N ALA A 120 -1.95 16.49 -4.63
CA ALA A 120 -1.52 17.66 -3.87
C ALA A 120 -2.27 18.93 -4.32
N ILE A 121 -2.45 19.14 -5.63
CA ILE A 121 -3.23 20.27 -6.18
C ILE A 121 -4.70 20.15 -5.79
N LEU A 122 -5.32 18.99 -6.00
CA LEU A 122 -6.73 18.74 -5.66
C LEU A 122 -7.02 18.77 -4.15
N GLY A 123 -5.99 18.64 -3.32
CA GLY A 123 -6.08 18.75 -1.87
C GLY A 123 -6.02 20.18 -1.32
N GLN A 124 -5.74 21.18 -2.16
CA GLN A 124 -5.61 22.56 -1.70
C GLN A 124 -6.97 23.11 -1.25
N LEU A 125 -6.99 23.78 -0.09
CA LEU A 125 -8.14 24.52 0.47
C LEU A 125 -9.40 23.67 0.71
N VAL A 126 -9.30 22.34 0.70
CA VAL A 126 -10.43 21.43 0.91
C VAL A 126 -10.11 20.40 1.99
N SER A 127 -11.15 19.75 2.52
CA SER A 127 -10.96 18.62 3.44
C SER A 127 -10.40 17.40 2.71
N VAL A 128 -9.76 16.49 3.47
CA VAL A 128 -9.25 15.22 2.93
C VAL A 128 -10.33 14.42 2.20
N ALA A 129 -11.53 14.35 2.78
CA ALA A 129 -12.66 13.64 2.18
C ALA A 129 -13.11 14.29 0.86
N MET A 130 -13.05 15.62 0.75
CA MET A 130 -13.38 16.31 -0.51
C MET A 130 -12.29 16.11 -1.56
N ALA A 131 -11.02 16.19 -1.18
CA ALA A 131 -9.89 15.92 -2.07
C ALA A 131 -9.96 14.51 -2.69
N ALA A 132 -10.28 13.49 -1.87
CA ALA A 132 -10.47 12.12 -2.34
C ALA A 132 -11.63 12.00 -3.34
N LYS A 133 -12.76 12.69 -3.09
CA LYS A 133 -13.91 12.75 -4.01
C LYS A 133 -13.58 13.43 -5.33
N LEU A 134 -12.86 14.55 -5.32
CA LEU A 134 -12.42 15.24 -6.53
C LEU A 134 -11.48 14.36 -7.35
N THR A 135 -10.51 13.72 -6.69
CA THR A 135 -9.58 12.80 -7.33
C THR A 135 -10.30 11.60 -7.94
N ALA A 136 -11.31 11.05 -7.27
CA ALA A 136 -12.13 9.97 -7.83
C ALA A 136 -12.90 10.38 -9.09
N ARG A 137 -13.43 11.61 -9.15
CA ARG A 137 -14.08 12.13 -10.37
C ARG A 137 -13.09 12.27 -11.52
N VAL A 138 -11.89 12.78 -11.24
CA VAL A 138 -10.82 12.87 -12.25
C VAL A 138 -10.44 11.47 -12.76
N ALA A 139 -10.23 10.51 -11.86
CA ALA A 139 -9.91 9.14 -12.22
C ALA A 139 -11.04 8.46 -13.02
N GLN A 140 -12.31 8.73 -12.68
CA GLN A 140 -13.44 8.17 -13.42
C GLN A 140 -13.57 8.76 -14.83
N LEU A 141 -13.25 10.05 -15.00
CA LEU A 141 -13.40 10.75 -16.28
C LEU A 141 -12.22 10.50 -17.23
N TYR A 142 -11.00 10.36 -16.69
CA TYR A 142 -9.77 10.30 -17.49
C TYR A 142 -8.96 9.01 -17.29
N GLY A 143 -9.33 8.17 -16.33
CA GLY A 143 -8.66 6.90 -16.11
C GLY A 143 -9.11 5.82 -17.08
N GLU A 144 -8.20 4.89 -17.38
CA GLU A 144 -8.50 3.70 -18.18
C GLU A 144 -8.83 2.52 -17.25
N ARG A 145 -9.88 1.77 -17.57
CA ARG A 145 -10.28 0.59 -16.80
C ARG A 145 -9.37 -0.58 -17.16
N LEU A 146 -9.14 -1.47 -16.20
CA LEU A 146 -8.51 -2.76 -16.46
C LEU A 146 -9.57 -3.70 -17.03
N ASP A 147 -9.28 -4.34 -18.18
CA ASP A 147 -10.25 -5.10 -18.97
C ASP A 147 -10.81 -6.35 -18.25
N ASP A 148 -10.05 -6.93 -17.31
CA ASP A 148 -10.44 -8.15 -16.59
C ASP A 148 -10.04 -8.12 -15.11
N PHE A 149 -10.72 -7.30 -14.29
CA PHE A 149 -10.55 -7.39 -12.83
C PHE A 149 -11.84 -7.71 -12.08
N ARG A 150 -11.94 -8.98 -11.67
CA ARG A 150 -12.84 -9.42 -10.59
C ARG A 150 -12.15 -9.05 -9.29
N ILE A 151 -12.69 -8.05 -8.57
CA ILE A 151 -12.27 -7.77 -7.19
C ILE A 151 -12.35 -9.10 -6.44
N MET A 152 -11.22 -9.61 -5.94
CA MET A 152 -11.21 -10.70 -4.99
C MET A 152 -12.01 -10.21 -3.77
N SER A 153 -13.30 -10.54 -3.73
CA SER A 153 -14.04 -10.60 -2.47
C SER A 153 -13.22 -11.49 -1.55
N ALA A 154 -12.85 -10.97 -0.38
CA ALA A 154 -12.04 -11.62 0.65
C ALA A 154 -12.20 -13.15 0.64
N SER A 155 -11.10 -13.86 0.39
CA SER A 155 -11.11 -15.32 0.40
C SER A 155 -11.43 -15.82 1.81
N PRO A 156 -12.40 -16.73 2.00
CA PRO A 156 -12.53 -17.44 3.25
C PRO A 156 -11.38 -18.45 3.35
N ARG A 157 -10.55 -18.27 4.38
CA ARG A 157 -9.64 -19.26 5.00
C ARG A 157 -8.20 -19.34 4.47
N LEU A 158 -7.32 -18.70 5.24
CA LEU A 158 -5.94 -19.14 5.52
C LEU A 158 -5.93 -20.46 6.36
N SER A 159 -6.62 -21.51 5.91
CA SER A 159 -6.53 -22.84 6.55
C SER A 159 -5.88 -23.81 5.58
N GLY A 160 -4.54 -23.90 5.60
CA GLY A 160 -3.84 -24.80 4.69
C GLY A 160 -2.41 -25.19 5.01
N TRP A 161 -1.69 -24.56 5.95
CA TRP A 161 -0.28 -24.88 6.16
C TRP A 161 0.15 -24.85 7.62
N LEU A 162 -0.32 -25.85 8.36
CA LEU A 162 0.35 -26.46 9.52
C LEU A 162 -0.19 -27.89 9.60
N GLN A 163 0.49 -28.85 8.97
CA GLN A 163 0.40 -30.25 9.41
C GLN A 163 1.75 -30.68 9.97
N PRO A 164 1.76 -31.33 11.15
CA PRO A 164 2.97 -31.75 11.83
C PRO A 164 3.54 -33.02 11.18
N THR A 165 4.86 -33.10 11.24
CA THR A 165 5.65 -34.30 11.02
C THR A 165 5.02 -35.53 11.67
N ARG A 166 4.80 -36.60 10.90
CA ARG A 166 4.71 -37.95 11.45
C ARG A 166 5.84 -38.80 10.89
N ARG A 167 6.74 -39.16 11.80
CA ARG A 167 7.53 -40.38 11.75
C ARG A 167 6.56 -41.57 11.82
N HIS A 168 6.70 -42.53 10.92
CA HIS A 168 7.14 -43.90 11.21
C HIS A 168 7.28 -44.66 9.90
#